data_AF-A0A2E3DG95-F1
#
_entry.id   AF-A0A2E3DG95-F1
#
_cell.length_a   1.000
_cell.length_b   1.000
_cell.length_c   1.000
_cell.angle_alpha   90.00
_cell.angle_beta   90.00
_cell.angle_gamma   90.00
#
_symmetry.space_group_name_H-M   'P 1'
#
loop_
_entity.id
_entity.type
_entity.pdbx_description
1 polymer ?
#
loop_
_entity_poly.entity_id
_entity_poly.type
_entity_poly.pdbx_seq_one_letter_code
_entity_poly.pdbx_strand_id
1 'polypeptide(L)'
;MHEDGRLEIRRVISADNLVDWEQDNPLAFERSIVWIRPVLDLPYVRTAFVKNARSRRGPLLTANEDQIVVGYSKLTADAPMQGLDYLYYQRRVFYLKSQDLEGVADVNASVNCIQPSTILPTIWGERTSFTETSFKGSKIDLSAAMHLKSRGGNPDIRDDSGIVEFAF
;
A
#
# COMPACT_ATOMS: atom_id res chain seq x y z
N MET A 1 15.58 2.47 -5.34
CA MET A 1 15.48 1.17 -4.64
C MET A 1 16.38 1.24 -3.43
N HIS A 2 15.86 0.90 -2.25
CA HIS A 2 16.62 0.88 -1.01
C HIS A 2 17.45 -0.41 -0.92
N GLU A 3 18.52 -0.40 -0.12
CA GLU A 3 19.40 -1.55 0.08
C GLU A 3 18.67 -2.79 0.63
N ASP A 4 17.52 -2.60 1.28
CA ASP A 4 16.64 -3.65 1.82
C ASP A 4 15.63 -4.20 0.80
N GLY A 5 15.74 -3.82 -0.48
CA GLY A 5 14.84 -4.23 -1.54
C GLY A 5 13.52 -3.44 -1.60
N ARG A 6 13.32 -2.45 -0.72
CA ARG A 6 12.13 -1.59 -0.77
C ARG A 6 12.18 -0.64 -1.96
N LEU A 7 11.02 -0.37 -2.54
CA LEU A 7 10.85 0.61 -3.60
C LEU A 7 9.92 1.72 -3.13
N GLU A 8 10.40 2.97 -3.18
CA GLU A 8 9.56 4.14 -2.94
C GLU A 8 9.39 4.92 -4.25
N ILE A 9 8.15 4.99 -4.73
CA ILE A 9 7.76 5.82 -5.87
C ILE A 9 7.33 7.18 -5.31
N ARG A 10 8.06 8.24 -5.67
CA ARG A 10 7.82 9.60 -5.17
C ARG A 10 7.14 10.45 -6.22
N ARG A 11 6.17 11.24 -5.79
CA ARG A 11 5.62 12.31 -6.60
C ARG A 11 6.65 13.44 -6.71
N VAL A 12 6.93 13.89 -7.93
CA VAL A 12 7.63 15.15 -8.16
C VAL A 12 6.56 16.24 -8.26
N ILE A 13 6.49 17.10 -7.26
CA ILE A 13 5.52 18.20 -7.23
C ILE A 13 6.14 19.37 -7.99
N SER A 14 5.68 19.60 -9.23
CA SER A 14 5.86 20.86 -9.95
C SER A 14 4.63 21.74 -9.76
N ALA A 15 4.76 23.05 -10.01
CA ALA A 15 3.66 24.01 -9.90
C ALA A 15 2.43 23.62 -10.76
N ASP A 16 2.66 22.87 -11.83
CA ASP A 16 1.62 22.42 -12.78
C ASP A 16 0.76 21.25 -12.25
N ASN A 17 1.20 20.58 -11.18
CA ASN A 17 0.54 19.40 -10.59
C ASN A 17 -0.29 19.75 -9.33
N LEU A 18 -0.54 21.03 -9.06
CA LEU A 18 -1.37 21.47 -7.93
C LEU A 18 -2.88 21.21 -8.10
N VAL A 19 -3.31 20.71 -9.26
CA VAL A 19 -4.73 20.52 -9.61
C VAL A 19 -5.40 19.36 -8.84
N ASP A 20 -4.61 18.51 -8.16
CA ASP A 20 -5.12 17.35 -7.41
C ASP A 20 -5.69 17.69 -6.02
N TRP A 21 -5.76 18.97 -5.65
CA TRP A 21 -6.19 19.42 -4.33
C TRP A 21 -7.72 19.41 -4.19
N GLU A 22 -8.30 18.21 -4.15
CA GLU A 22 -9.70 18.00 -3.82
C GLU A 22 -9.79 17.40 -2.42
N GLN A 23 -10.40 18.14 -1.48
CA GLN A 23 -10.49 17.74 -0.06
C GLN A 23 -11.16 16.39 0.13
N ASP A 24 -12.13 16.07 -0.73
CA ASP A 24 -12.89 14.81 -0.69
C ASP A 24 -12.18 13.67 -1.43
N ASN A 25 -11.13 13.96 -2.21
CA ASN A 25 -10.33 12.94 -2.86
C ASN A 25 -9.33 12.33 -1.87
N PRO A 26 -9.51 11.05 -1.48
CA PRO A 26 -8.66 10.42 -0.47
C PRO A 26 -7.20 10.20 -0.92
N LEU A 27 -6.91 10.36 -2.22
CA LEU A 27 -5.55 10.25 -2.76
C LEU A 27 -4.82 11.60 -2.87
N ALA A 28 -5.51 12.73 -2.75
CA ALA A 28 -4.97 14.08 -3.02
C ALA A 28 -3.66 14.37 -2.25
N PHE A 29 -3.58 13.85 -1.02
CA PHE A 29 -2.46 14.09 -0.12
C PHE A 29 -1.35 13.04 -0.19
N GLU A 30 -1.37 12.12 -1.16
CA GLU A 30 -0.30 11.14 -1.29
C GLU A 30 1.00 11.77 -1.79
N ARG A 31 2.05 11.63 -0.99
CA ARG A 31 3.40 12.07 -1.33
C ARG A 31 4.18 10.98 -2.06
N SER A 32 4.07 9.75 -1.57
CA SER A 32 4.79 8.60 -2.11
C SER A 32 4.06 7.29 -1.84
N ILE A 33 4.33 6.30 -2.68
CA ILE A 33 3.97 4.90 -2.46
C ILE A 33 5.23 4.13 -2.11
N VAL A 34 5.18 3.37 -1.02
CA VAL A 34 6.26 2.48 -0.59
C VAL A 34 5.83 1.04 -0.79
N TRP A 35 6.54 0.32 -1.65
CA TRP A 35 6.50 -1.13 -1.75
C TRP A 35 7.53 -1.71 -0.78
N ILE A 36 7.05 -2.50 0.17
CA ILE A 36 7.90 -3.19 1.15
C ILE A 36 8.25 -4.63 0.73
N ARG A 37 7.67 -5.08 -0.39
CA ARG A 37 7.93 -6.36 -1.06
C ARG A 37 7.99 -6.14 -2.57
N PRO A 38 8.67 -7.01 -3.34
CA PRO A 38 8.66 -6.97 -4.81
C PRO A 38 7.27 -7.35 -5.31
N VAL A 39 6.53 -6.38 -5.84
CA VAL A 39 5.16 -6.58 -6.33
C VAL A 39 4.95 -6.22 -7.79
N LEU A 40 5.95 -5.64 -8.45
CA LEU A 40 5.77 -5.09 -9.80
C LEU A 40 5.48 -6.17 -10.86
N ASP A 41 5.93 -7.41 -10.62
CA ASP A 41 5.68 -8.56 -11.48
C ASP A 41 4.39 -9.32 -11.08
N LEU A 42 3.68 -8.85 -10.05
CA LEU A 42 2.41 -9.46 -9.66
C LEU A 42 1.29 -8.95 -10.56
N PRO A 43 0.32 -9.82 -10.89
CA PRO A 43 -0.78 -9.42 -11.77
C PRO A 43 -1.73 -8.41 -11.10
N TYR A 44 -1.79 -8.41 -9.76
CA TYR A 44 -2.55 -7.45 -8.98
C TYR A 44 -2.04 -7.39 -7.53
N VAL A 45 -2.38 -6.30 -6.85
CA VAL A 45 -2.45 -6.20 -5.39
C VAL A 45 -3.83 -5.73 -5.00
N ARG A 46 -4.25 -5.99 -3.76
CA ARG A 46 -5.48 -5.41 -3.21
C ARG A 46 -5.17 -4.04 -2.62
N THR A 47 -6.06 -3.07 -2.82
CA THR A 47 -5.98 -1.74 -2.22
C THR A 47 -7.08 -1.52 -1.19
N ALA A 48 -6.78 -0.79 -0.13
CA ALA A 48 -7.78 -0.25 0.78
C ALA A 48 -7.31 1.04 1.46
N PHE A 49 -8.24 1.78 2.08
CA PHE A 49 -7.91 2.90 2.95
C PHE A 49 -8.02 2.49 4.41
N VAL A 50 -6.99 2.80 5.18
CA VAL A 50 -7.02 2.69 6.63
C VAL A 50 -7.38 4.02 7.26
N LYS A 51 -8.21 3.99 8.31
CA LYS A 51 -8.80 5.16 8.98
C LYS A 51 -8.45 5.25 10.46
N ASN A 52 -7.21 4.91 10.79
CA ASN A 52 -6.69 4.82 12.15
C ASN A 52 -5.17 5.04 12.20
N ALA A 53 -4.54 5.47 11.10
CA ALA A 53 -3.12 5.80 11.11
C ALA A 53 -2.89 7.07 11.94
N ARG A 54 -1.99 7.01 12.93
CA ARG A 54 -1.68 8.16 13.80
C ARG A 54 -0.60 9.09 13.24
N SER A 55 0.05 8.67 12.16
CA SER A 55 1.06 9.45 11.47
C SER A 55 0.83 9.45 9.96
N ARG A 56 1.14 10.59 9.33
CA ARG A 56 1.22 10.78 7.87
C ARG A 56 2.30 9.93 7.22
N ARG A 57 3.28 9.49 8.02
CA ARG A 57 4.49 8.78 7.61
C ARG A 57 4.68 7.54 8.49
N GLY A 58 5.79 6.85 8.28
CA GLY A 58 6.08 5.61 9.00
C GLY A 58 5.36 4.40 8.41
N PRO A 59 5.79 3.20 8.81
CA PRO A 59 5.37 1.97 8.17
C PRO A 59 3.96 1.56 8.63
N LEU A 60 3.14 1.11 7.68
CA LEU A 60 1.89 0.39 7.96
C LEU A 60 2.17 -1.07 7.66
N LEU A 61 2.39 -1.90 8.69
CA LEU A 61 2.88 -3.27 8.51
C LEU A 61 1.87 -4.34 8.89
N THR A 62 0.91 -3.99 9.73
CA THR A 62 -0.01 -5.00 10.25
C THR A 62 -1.11 -5.24 9.24
N ALA A 63 -1.28 -6.49 8.89
CA ALA A 63 -2.57 -7.00 8.46
C ALA A 63 -2.87 -8.25 9.29
N ASN A 64 -4.15 -8.59 9.37
CA ASN A 64 -4.66 -9.76 10.08
C ASN A 64 -4.11 -11.08 9.49
N GLU A 65 -4.30 -12.21 10.16
CA GLU A 65 -3.65 -13.50 9.82
C GLU A 65 -3.78 -13.91 8.34
N ASP A 66 -4.89 -13.54 7.70
CA ASP A 66 -5.17 -13.86 6.30
C ASP A 66 -4.64 -12.83 5.29
N GLN A 67 -3.90 -11.83 5.74
CA GLN A 67 -3.48 -10.69 4.95
C GLN A 67 -2.02 -10.33 5.13
N ILE A 68 -1.38 -9.93 4.05
CA ILE A 68 0.02 -9.57 4.01
C ILE A 68 0.13 -8.18 3.41
N VAL A 69 0.59 -7.20 4.21
CA VAL A 69 0.91 -5.88 3.68
C VAL A 69 2.13 -5.98 2.77
N VAL A 70 2.00 -5.42 1.58
CA VAL A 70 3.03 -5.37 0.55
C VAL A 70 3.43 -3.94 0.17
N GLY A 71 2.61 -2.96 0.53
CA GLY A 71 2.95 -1.55 0.41
C GLY A 71 1.99 -0.61 1.13
N TYR A 72 2.33 0.66 1.17
CA TYR A 72 1.50 1.72 1.76
C TYR A 72 1.83 3.10 1.19
N SER A 73 0.91 4.05 1.31
CA SER A 73 1.17 5.46 0.99
C SER A 73 1.73 6.24 2.18
N LYS A 74 2.56 7.22 1.89
CA LYS A 74 2.91 8.32 2.80
C LYS A 74 2.21 9.59 2.33
N LEU A 75 1.85 10.45 3.27
CA LEU A 75 1.15 11.69 2.96
C LEU A 75 2.09 12.90 2.91
N THR A 76 1.64 13.95 2.23
CA THR A 76 2.23 15.30 2.24
C THR A 76 2.05 15.94 3.62
N ALA A 77 2.78 17.02 3.91
CA ALA A 77 2.80 17.61 5.26
C ALA A 77 1.48 18.32 5.63
N ASP A 78 0.75 18.78 4.63
CA ASP A 78 -0.54 19.47 4.67
C ASP A 78 -1.75 18.52 4.77
N ALA A 79 -1.54 17.20 4.70
CA ALA A 79 -2.63 16.23 4.82
C ALA A 79 -3.40 16.42 6.14
N PRO A 80 -4.73 16.63 6.13
CA PRO A 80 -5.49 16.83 7.35
C PRO A 80 -5.70 15.51 8.11
N MET A 81 -5.89 15.62 9.42
CA MET A 81 -6.50 14.52 10.17
C MET A 81 -8.00 14.46 9.84
N GLN A 82 -8.59 13.28 9.98
CA GLN A 82 -9.99 12.99 9.65
C GLN A 82 -10.72 12.36 10.84
N GLY A 83 -12.04 12.24 10.71
CA GLY A 83 -12.95 11.75 11.75
C GLY A 83 -13.54 12.88 12.62
N LEU A 84 -14.59 12.56 13.38
CA LEU A 84 -15.30 13.51 14.26
C LEU A 84 -14.37 14.27 15.21
N ASP A 85 -13.33 13.58 15.68
CA ASP A 85 -12.36 14.12 16.65
C ASP A 85 -10.96 14.39 16.05
N TYR A 86 -10.83 14.40 14.70
CA TYR A 86 -9.55 14.58 14.01
C TYR A 86 -8.45 13.63 14.53
N LEU A 87 -8.77 12.35 14.68
CA LEU A 87 -7.94 11.39 15.40
C LEU A 87 -6.98 10.59 14.52
N TYR A 88 -7.19 10.56 13.21
CA TYR A 88 -6.39 9.72 12.31
C TYR A 88 -6.09 10.41 10.99
N TYR A 89 -5.05 9.92 10.32
CA TYR A 89 -4.81 10.17 8.91
C TYR A 89 -5.36 8.99 8.11
N GLN A 90 -6.08 9.28 7.03
CA GLN A 90 -6.46 8.25 6.09
C GLN A 90 -5.29 7.93 5.16
N ARG A 91 -4.90 6.66 5.05
CA ARG A 91 -3.76 6.23 4.22
C ARG A 91 -4.13 5.02 3.38
N ARG A 92 -3.56 4.92 2.18
CA ARG A 92 -3.75 3.77 1.30
C ARG A 92 -2.78 2.66 1.72
N VAL A 93 -3.30 1.45 1.82
CA VAL A 93 -2.52 0.23 2.08
C VAL A 93 -2.72 -0.75 0.93
N PHE A 94 -1.66 -1.46 0.58
CA PHE A 94 -1.68 -2.51 -0.42
C PHE A 94 -1.36 -3.84 0.24
N TYR A 95 -2.16 -4.85 -0.05
CA TYR A 95 -2.05 -6.15 0.59
C TYR A 95 -2.39 -7.28 -0.36
N LEU A 96 -2.05 -8.50 0.05
CA LEU A 96 -2.48 -9.75 -0.55
C LEU A 96 -3.16 -10.58 0.53
N LYS A 97 -4.12 -11.41 0.14
CA LYS A 97 -4.70 -12.46 0.99
C LYS A 97 -4.01 -13.80 0.73
N SER A 98 -4.12 -14.73 1.67
CA SER A 98 -3.62 -16.11 1.50
C SER A 98 -4.11 -16.75 0.19
N GLN A 99 -5.40 -16.60 -0.14
CA GLN A 99 -6.00 -17.07 -1.40
C GLN A 99 -5.40 -16.44 -2.68
N ASP A 100 -4.85 -15.23 -2.59
CA ASP A 100 -4.18 -14.60 -3.74
C ASP A 100 -2.85 -15.31 -4.03
N LEU A 101 -2.14 -15.72 -2.97
CA LEU A 101 -0.88 -16.47 -3.09
C LEU A 101 -1.07 -17.86 -3.68
N GLU A 102 -2.18 -18.49 -3.31
CA GLU A 102 -2.56 -19.81 -3.80
C GLU A 102 -3.10 -19.77 -5.24
N GLY A 103 -3.37 -18.58 -5.79
CA GLY A 103 -3.93 -18.42 -7.14
C GLY A 103 -5.37 -18.90 -7.26
N VAL A 104 -6.13 -18.90 -6.15
CA VAL A 104 -7.53 -19.35 -6.09
C VAL A 104 -8.52 -18.21 -5.87
N ALA A 105 -8.03 -16.97 -5.77
CA ALA A 105 -8.87 -15.80 -5.58
C ALA A 105 -9.69 -15.48 -6.84
N ASP A 106 -10.97 -15.18 -6.65
CA ASP A 106 -11.78 -14.52 -7.68
C ASP A 106 -11.41 -13.04 -7.75
N VAL A 107 -10.55 -12.71 -8.71
CA VAL A 107 -10.05 -11.35 -8.91
C VAL A 107 -11.09 -10.47 -9.61
N ASN A 108 -11.88 -11.05 -10.51
CA ASN A 108 -12.89 -10.32 -11.29
C ASN A 108 -14.04 -9.84 -10.41
N ALA A 109 -14.35 -10.56 -9.33
CA ALA A 109 -15.32 -10.13 -8.33
C ALA A 109 -14.83 -8.97 -7.43
N SER A 110 -13.53 -8.63 -7.45
CA SER A 110 -12.96 -7.66 -6.52
C SER A 110 -12.55 -6.35 -7.20
N VAL A 111 -13.33 -5.30 -6.97
CA VAL A 111 -13.05 -3.94 -7.46
C VAL A 111 -11.73 -3.33 -6.95
N ASN A 112 -11.12 -3.95 -5.93
CA ASN A 112 -9.92 -3.48 -5.25
C ASN A 112 -8.64 -4.15 -5.76
N CYS A 113 -8.71 -5.04 -6.76
CA CYS A 113 -7.52 -5.65 -7.36
C CYS A 113 -6.95 -4.76 -8.47
N ILE A 114 -5.77 -4.20 -8.23
CA ILE A 114 -5.13 -3.18 -9.05
C ILE A 114 -3.76 -3.66 -9.52
N GLN A 115 -3.42 -3.37 -10.79
CA GLN A 115 -2.10 -3.67 -11.35
C GLN A 115 -1.02 -2.82 -10.67
N PRO A 116 -0.02 -3.43 -9.99
CA PRO A 116 0.92 -2.68 -9.14
C PRO A 116 1.77 -1.66 -9.91
N SER A 117 2.11 -1.97 -11.16
CA SER A 117 2.89 -1.12 -12.06
C SER A 117 2.17 0.19 -12.45
N THR A 118 0.85 0.24 -12.32
CA THR A 118 0.02 1.41 -12.67
C THR A 118 -0.28 2.30 -11.47
N ILE A 119 0.08 1.86 -10.27
CA ILE A 119 -0.15 2.60 -9.03
C ILE A 119 0.93 3.65 -8.86
N LEU A 120 0.51 4.91 -8.83
CA LEU A 120 1.34 6.07 -8.53
C LEU A 120 0.70 6.87 -7.39
N PRO A 121 1.46 7.74 -6.68
CA PRO A 121 0.85 8.71 -5.78
C PRO A 121 -0.23 9.52 -6.51
N THR A 122 -1.35 9.78 -5.84
CA THR A 122 -2.54 10.48 -6.37
C THR A 122 -3.31 9.73 -7.47
N ILE A 123 -2.82 8.58 -7.94
CA ILE A 123 -3.43 7.78 -9.00
C ILE A 123 -3.90 6.44 -8.43
N TRP A 124 -5.16 6.09 -8.72
CA TRP A 124 -5.77 4.85 -8.26
C TRP A 124 -5.07 3.59 -8.79
N GLY A 125 -4.63 3.64 -10.05
CA GLY A 125 -4.14 2.48 -10.81
C GLY A 125 -5.25 1.80 -11.60
N GLU A 126 -4.87 0.93 -12.52
CA GLU A 126 -5.77 0.19 -13.40
C GLU A 126 -6.22 -1.12 -12.75
N ARG A 127 -7.51 -1.42 -12.89
CA ARG A 127 -8.05 -2.70 -12.41
C ARG A 127 -7.47 -3.84 -13.23
N THR A 128 -7.09 -4.91 -12.55
CA THR A 128 -6.78 -6.16 -13.21
C THR A 128 -8.09 -6.82 -13.63
N SER A 129 -8.23 -7.12 -14.92
CA SER A 129 -9.32 -7.94 -15.44
C SER A 129 -8.74 -9.21 -16.05
N PHE A 130 -9.32 -10.35 -15.73
CA PHE A 130 -8.93 -11.63 -16.30
C PHE A 130 -10.06 -12.15 -17.18
N THR A 131 -9.78 -12.39 -18.46
CA THR A 131 -10.67 -13.18 -19.31
C THR A 131 -10.54 -14.67 -18.93
N GLU A 132 -11.62 -15.45 -19.09
CA GLU A 132 -11.73 -16.87 -18.67
C GLU A 132 -10.54 -17.77 -19.10
N THR A 133 -9.83 -17.40 -20.16
CA THR A 133 -8.65 -18.10 -20.70
C THR A 133 -7.34 -17.91 -19.94
N SER A 134 -7.25 -16.95 -19.01
CA SER A 134 -5.98 -16.57 -18.36
C SER A 134 -5.74 -17.21 -16.98
N PHE A 135 -6.70 -17.94 -16.43
CA PHE A 135 -6.53 -18.64 -15.14
C PHE A 135 -5.95 -20.03 -15.35
N LYS A 136 -4.63 -20.11 -15.51
CA LYS A 136 -3.87 -21.26 -15.02
C LYS A 136 -3.04 -20.81 -13.83
N GLY A 137 -3.59 -21.12 -12.64
CA GLY A 137 -3.07 -20.92 -11.29
C GLY A 137 -1.55 -20.97 -11.16
N SER A 138 -0.92 -19.85 -11.47
CA SER A 138 0.48 -19.63 -11.17
C SER A 138 0.50 -19.10 -9.76
N LYS A 139 0.96 -19.91 -8.80
CA LYS A 139 1.14 -19.48 -7.41
C LYS A 139 1.96 -18.19 -7.40
N ILE A 140 1.49 -17.18 -6.67
CA ILE A 140 2.28 -15.98 -6.46
C ILE A 140 3.39 -16.34 -5.47
N ASP A 141 4.61 -16.49 -5.99
CA ASP A 141 5.77 -16.83 -5.16
C ASP A 141 6.38 -15.57 -4.54
N LEU A 142 6.11 -15.36 -3.25
CA LEU A 142 6.78 -14.35 -2.42
C LEU A 142 7.92 -14.93 -1.58
N SER A 143 8.32 -16.18 -1.78
CA SER A 143 9.33 -16.86 -0.94
C SER A 143 10.69 -16.14 -0.95
N ALA A 144 11.08 -15.59 -2.10
CA ALA A 144 12.26 -14.71 -2.22
C ALA A 144 12.13 -13.42 -1.39
N ALA A 145 10.91 -12.95 -1.14
CA ALA A 145 10.58 -11.73 -0.39
C ALA A 145 10.34 -11.96 1.11
N MET A 146 10.24 -13.20 1.59
CA MET A 146 10.01 -13.53 3.01
C MET A 146 11.29 -13.56 3.86
N HIS A 147 12.47 -13.32 3.28
CA HIS A 147 13.75 -13.36 3.99
C HIS A 147 14.15 -12.10 4.77
N LEU A 148 13.31 -11.06 4.82
CA LEU A 148 13.58 -9.87 5.62
C LEU A 148 13.29 -10.13 7.10
N LYS A 149 14.13 -10.94 7.75
CA LYS A 149 14.14 -11.10 9.21
C LYS A 149 14.56 -9.78 9.85
N SER A 150 13.79 -9.37 10.86
CA SER A 150 14.14 -8.34 11.83
C SER A 150 15.57 -8.55 12.36
N ARG A 151 16.53 -7.75 11.91
CA ARG A 151 17.79 -7.57 12.63
C ARG A 151 17.60 -6.39 13.58
N GLY A 152 17.64 -6.68 14.89
CA GLY A 152 17.43 -5.71 15.96
C GLY A 152 18.67 -4.88 16.34
N GLY A 153 18.39 -3.75 17.01
CA GLY A 153 19.31 -2.92 17.85
C GLY A 153 20.01 -1.75 17.12
N ASN A 154 19.47 -0.51 17.00
CA ASN A 154 19.29 0.64 17.95
C ASN A 154 20.60 1.46 18.20
N PRO A 155 20.63 2.81 18.42
CA PRO A 155 19.56 3.76 18.71
C PRO A 155 19.58 5.13 17.98
N ASP A 156 18.46 5.53 17.37
CA ASP A 156 18.02 6.95 17.33
C ASP A 156 16.54 7.07 16.92
N ILE A 157 15.72 6.16 17.44
CA ILE A 157 14.28 6.14 17.18
C ILE A 157 13.66 7.15 18.14
N ARG A 158 13.49 8.38 17.68
CA ARG A 158 12.50 9.29 18.25
C ARG A 158 11.13 8.65 18.05
N ASP A 159 10.59 8.08 19.12
CA ASP A 159 9.18 7.90 19.57
C ASP A 159 7.99 8.11 18.60
N ASP A 160 8.14 7.80 17.31
CA ASP A 160 7.10 7.97 16.27
C ASP A 160 6.73 6.64 15.58
N SER A 161 7.16 5.50 16.13
CA SER A 161 6.84 4.17 15.59
C SER A 161 5.42 3.74 15.95
N GLY A 162 4.43 4.48 15.46
CA GLY A 162 3.04 4.07 15.46
C GLY A 162 2.85 2.83 14.57
N ILE A 163 3.18 1.66 15.09
CA ILE A 163 2.75 0.38 14.55
C ILE A 163 1.24 0.29 14.81
N VAL A 164 0.45 0.24 13.75
CA VAL A 164 -1.01 0.22 13.84
C VAL A 164 -1.52 -1.12 13.35
N GLU A 165 -2.29 -1.80 14.19
CA GLU A 165 -3.08 -2.98 13.82
C GLU A 165 -4.39 -2.54 13.15
N PHE A 166 -4.78 -3.21 12.07
CA PHE A 166 -5.95 -2.88 11.27
C PHE A 166 -6.87 -4.10 11.18
N ALA A 167 -8.17 -3.89 11.37
CA ALA A 167 -9.23 -4.81 10.99
C ALA A 167 -10.19 -4.05 10.05
N PHE A 168 -10.63 -4.73 8.99
CA PHE A 168 -11.65 -4.23 8.07
C PHE A 168 -13.04 -4.53 8.61
#